data_AF-A0A970AQD4-F1
#
_entry.id   AF-A0A970AQD4-F1
#
_cell.length_a   1.000
_cell.length_b   1.000
_cell.length_c   1.000
_cell.angle_alpha   90.00
_cell.angle_beta   90.00
_cell.angle_gamma   90.00
#
_symmetry.space_group_name_H-M   'P 1'
#
loop_
_entity.id
_entity.type
_entity.pdbx_description
1 polymer ?
#
loop_
_entity_poly.entity_id
_entity_poly.type
_entity_poly.pdbx_seq_one_letter_code
_entity_poly.pdbx_strand_id
1 'polypeptide(L)'
;MLSKCPVCHGKMNVTKLHCSTCNSSLEGNFETCKFCQLNVEQREFIEVFLATRGNIKEVERLLGISYPTVRNRLDNVIEALGYRVERDEDDRRKEILKALDKGEITVEEGIRLLKK
;
A
#
# COMPACT_ATOMS: atom_id res chain seq x y z
N MET A 1 -4.99 15.36 6.22
CA MET A 1 -4.65 16.17 5.02
C MET A 1 -5.61 15.82 3.90
N LEU A 2 -6.17 16.82 3.22
CA LEU A 2 -6.98 16.64 2.02
C LEU A 2 -6.02 16.47 0.83
N SER A 3 -5.71 15.24 0.44
CA SER A 3 -4.92 14.94 -0.77
C SER A 3 -5.76 14.84 -2.04
N LYS A 4 -7.09 14.81 -1.89
CA LYS A 4 -8.08 14.75 -2.97
C LYS A 4 -9.09 15.88 -2.84
N CYS A 5 -9.51 16.41 -3.99
CA CYS A 5 -10.56 17.42 -4.07
C CYS A 5 -11.90 16.80 -3.63
N PRO A 6 -12.64 17.38 -2.66
CA PRO A 6 -13.92 16.85 -2.20
C PRO A 6 -15.04 16.98 -3.24
N VAL A 7 -14.82 17.76 -4.31
CA VAL A 7 -15.79 17.98 -5.38
C VAL A 7 -15.59 16.99 -6.54
N CYS A 8 -14.36 16.87 -7.05
CA CYS A 8 -14.07 16.07 -8.24
C CYS A 8 -13.17 14.85 -7.99
N HIS A 9 -12.73 14.62 -6.75
CA HIS A 9 -11.80 13.56 -6.35
C HIS A 9 -10.42 13.60 -7.02
N GLY A 10 -10.11 14.67 -7.77
CA GLY A 10 -8.81 14.91 -8.39
C GLY A 10 -7.70 15.22 -7.38
N LYS A 11 -6.44 15.13 -7.85
CA LYS A 11 -5.25 15.43 -7.02
C LYS A 11 -5.21 16.92 -6.66
N MET A 12 -4.96 17.21 -5.38
CA MET A 12 -4.72 18.59 -4.93
C MET A 12 -3.22 18.87 -4.83
N ASN A 13 -2.84 20.12 -5.12
CA ASN A 13 -1.47 20.62 -4.96
C ASN A 13 -1.41 21.59 -3.78
N VAL A 14 -0.27 21.63 -3.10
CA VAL A 14 -0.02 22.62 -2.05
C VAL A 14 0.44 23.90 -2.73
N THR A 15 -0.24 25.01 -2.44
CA THR A 15 0.07 26.31 -3.08
C THR A 15 0.73 27.31 -2.14
N LYS A 16 0.67 27.06 -0.83
CA LYS A 16 1.20 27.94 0.20
C LYS A 16 1.73 27.14 1.39
N LEU A 17 2.96 27.44 1.81
CA LEU A 17 3.57 26.93 3.04
C LEU A 17 3.77 28.08 4.01
N HIS A 18 3.43 27.86 5.28
CA HIS A 18 3.55 28.87 6.33
C HIS A 18 4.46 28.36 7.46
N CYS A 19 5.46 29.17 7.83
CA CYS A 19 6.34 28.87 8.95
C CYS A 19 5.78 29.52 10.22
N SER A 20 5.35 28.73 11.20
CA SER A 20 4.82 29.24 12.48
C SER A 20 5.88 29.91 13.36
N THR A 21 7.18 29.67 13.11
CA THR A 21 8.27 30.21 13.93
C THR A 21 8.67 31.62 13.51
N CYS A 22 8.81 31.88 12.20
CA CYS A 22 9.23 33.19 11.69
C CYS A 22 8.16 33.91 10.86
N ASN A 23 6.95 33.35 10.78
CA ASN A 23 5.78 33.89 10.06
C ASN A 23 5.97 34.10 8.56
N SER A 24 7.08 33.64 7.98
CA SER A 24 7.28 33.68 6.54
C SER A 24 6.28 32.75 5.84
N SER A 25 5.89 33.16 4.64
CA SER A 25 5.04 32.35 3.76
C SER A 25 5.73 32.18 2.41
N LEU A 26 5.73 30.96 1.90
CA LEU A 26 6.20 30.64 0.57
C LEU A 26 4.99 30.28 -0.30
N GLU A 27 4.83 30.97 -1.42
CA GLU A 27 3.78 30.71 -2.41
C GLU A 27 4.40 30.14 -3.69
N GLY A 28 3.74 29.15 -4.26
CA GLY A 28 4.25 28.41 -5.42
C GLY A 28 3.53 27.08 -5.61
N ASN A 29 3.87 26.35 -6.66
CA ASN A 29 3.32 25.01 -6.86
C ASN A 29 4.25 23.98 -6.19
N PHE A 30 3.82 23.44 -5.06
CA PHE A 30 4.56 22.43 -4.31
C PHE A 30 3.98 21.04 -4.57
N GLU A 31 4.86 20.07 -4.75
CA GLU A 31 4.44 18.67 -4.77
C GLU A 31 3.96 18.23 -3.38
N THR A 32 2.90 17.44 -3.36
CA THR A 32 2.42 16.79 -2.14
C THR A 32 3.38 15.68 -1.73
N CYS A 33 3.54 15.44 -0.43
CA CYS A 33 4.41 14.39 0.06
C CYS A 33 3.97 13.01 -0.47
N LYS A 34 4.90 12.09 -0.76
CA LYS A 34 4.55 10.75 -1.29
C LYS A 34 3.58 9.98 -0.38
N PHE A 35 3.73 10.10 0.93
CA PHE A 35 2.85 9.46 1.91
C PHE A 35 1.46 10.10 2.01
N CYS A 36 1.30 11.34 1.50
CA CYS A 36 0.04 12.08 1.56
C CYS A 36 -1.02 11.45 0.64
N GLN A 37 -0.62 10.67 -0.36
CA GLN A 37 -1.53 9.96 -1.27
C GLN A 37 -2.04 8.63 -0.72
N LEU A 38 -1.45 8.13 0.38
CA LEU A 38 -1.91 6.92 1.04
C LEU A 38 -3.32 7.12 1.62
N ASN A 39 -4.16 6.10 1.46
CA ASN A 39 -5.47 6.06 2.09
C ASN A 39 -5.36 5.82 3.61
N VAL A 40 -6.49 5.81 4.32
CA VAL A 40 -6.50 5.65 5.79
C VAL A 40 -5.88 4.30 6.20
N GLU A 41 -6.33 3.21 5.60
CA GLU A 41 -5.89 1.84 5.92
C GLU A 41 -4.39 1.65 5.67
N GLN A 42 -3.86 2.22 4.57
CA GLN A 42 -2.45 2.20 4.22
C GLN A 42 -1.60 2.97 5.23
N ARG A 43 -2.11 4.09 5.75
CA ARG A 43 -1.43 4.88 6.78
C ARG A 43 -1.39 4.17 8.12
N GLU A 44 -2.51 3.56 8.53
CA GLU A 44 -2.56 2.76 9.75
C GLU A 44 -1.61 1.56 9.66
N PHE A 45 -1.60 0.87 8.52
CA PHE A 45 -0.68 -0.24 8.29
C PHE A 45 0.79 0.18 8.39
N ILE A 46 1.19 1.27 7.72
CA ILE A 46 2.59 1.69 7.73
C ILE A 46 3.03 2.18 9.11
N GLU A 47 2.14 2.79 9.88
CA GLU A 47 2.42 3.19 11.27
C GLU A 47 2.75 1.96 12.14
N VAL A 48 1.92 0.92 12.08
CA VAL A 48 2.17 -0.34 12.80
C VAL A 48 3.43 -1.04 12.29
N PHE A 49 3.63 -1.09 10.97
CA PHE A 49 4.82 -1.68 10.37
C PHE A 49 6.11 -0.98 10.84
N LEU A 50 6.12 0.35 10.87
CA LEU A 50 7.28 1.11 11.35
C LEU A 50 7.48 0.98 12.86
N ALA A 51 6.40 1.02 13.65
CA ALA A 51 6.46 0.84 15.11
C ALA A 51 7.05 -0.53 15.50
N THR A 52 6.81 -1.55 14.68
CA THR A 52 7.37 -2.90 14.84
C THR A 52 8.74 -3.09 14.18
N ARG A 53 9.35 -2.01 13.65
CA ARG A 53 10.64 -2.03 12.93
C ARG A 53 10.62 -2.97 11.71
N GLY A 54 9.48 -3.11 11.06
CA GLY A 54 9.26 -3.98 9.92
C GLY A 54 9.19 -5.47 10.26
N ASN A 55 9.02 -5.84 11.53
CA ASN A 55 8.87 -7.25 11.92
C ASN A 55 7.48 -7.77 11.52
N ILE A 56 7.43 -8.47 10.39
CA ILE A 56 6.20 -9.03 9.83
C ILE A 56 5.42 -9.89 10.84
N LYS A 57 6.11 -10.74 11.62
CA LYS A 57 5.45 -11.60 12.61
C LYS A 57 4.78 -10.79 13.72
N GLU A 58 5.39 -9.68 14.12
CA GLU A 58 4.81 -8.79 15.11
C GLU A 58 3.62 -8.01 14.54
N VAL A 59 3.69 -7.60 13.26
CA VAL A 59 2.55 -7.00 12.57
C VAL A 59 1.38 -7.98 12.46
N GLU A 60 1.63 -9.24 12.10
CA GLU A 60 0.60 -10.30 12.11
C GLU A 60 -0.09 -10.40 13.47
N ARG A 61 0.72 -10.45 14.54
CA ARG A 61 0.24 -10.57 15.92
C ARG A 61 -0.59 -9.35 16.35
N LEU A 62 -0.14 -8.14 16.03
CA LEU A 62 -0.82 -6.90 16.41
C LEU A 62 -2.11 -6.66 15.62
N LEU A 63 -2.11 -6.98 14.32
CA LEU A 63 -3.27 -6.78 13.44
C LEU A 63 -4.22 -7.98 13.41
N GLY A 64 -3.83 -9.13 13.96
CA GLY A 64 -4.64 -10.35 13.95
C GLY A 64 -4.88 -10.90 12.54
N ILE A 65 -3.93 -10.69 11.62
CA ILE A 65 -4.04 -11.10 10.22
C ILE A 65 -2.93 -12.07 9.84
N SER A 66 -3.19 -12.87 8.80
CA SER A 66 -2.22 -13.86 8.32
C SER A 66 -1.01 -13.20 7.64
N TYR A 67 0.14 -13.90 7.65
CA TYR A 67 1.37 -13.48 6.98
C TYR A 67 1.16 -13.05 5.52
N PRO A 68 0.42 -13.81 4.67
CA PRO A 68 0.11 -13.36 3.32
C PRO A 68 -0.67 -12.04 3.28
N THR A 69 -1.55 -11.80 4.24
CA THR A 69 -2.29 -10.54 4.34
C THR A 69 -1.37 -9.38 4.70
N VAL A 70 -0.40 -9.58 5.59
CA VAL A 70 0.60 -8.54 5.92
C VAL A 70 1.44 -8.20 4.69
N ARG A 71 1.95 -9.22 3.98
CA ARG A 71 2.69 -9.00 2.72
C ARG A 71 1.86 -8.24 1.70
N ASN A 72 0.63 -8.69 1.42
CA ASN A 72 -0.23 -8.02 0.45
C ASN A 72 -0.51 -6.56 0.84
N ARG A 73 -0.68 -6.26 2.13
CA ARG A 73 -0.83 -4.86 2.60
C ARG A 73 0.45 -4.05 2.40
N LEU A 74 1.62 -4.64 2.64
CA LEU A 74 2.90 -4.00 2.39
C LEU A 74 3.08 -3.70 0.89
N ASP A 75 2.80 -4.67 0.03
CA ASP A 75 2.89 -4.52 -1.42
C ASP A 75 1.96 -3.42 -1.92
N ASN A 76 0.71 -3.39 -1.44
CA ASN A 76 -0.25 -2.33 -1.77
C ASN A 76 0.25 -0.93 -1.37
N VAL A 77 0.97 -0.80 -0.25
CA VAL A 77 1.58 0.47 0.16
C VAL A 77 2.76 0.84 -0.74
N ILE A 78 3.62 -0.12 -1.07
CA ILE A 78 4.78 0.07 -1.96
C ILE A 78 4.31 0.55 -3.34
N GLU A 79 3.29 -0.10 -3.90
CA GLU A 79 2.66 0.31 -5.17
C GLU A 79 2.03 1.70 -5.06
N ALA A 80 1.30 1.99 -3.98
CA ALA A 80 0.71 3.31 -3.76
C ALA A 80 1.75 4.42 -3.58
N LEU A 81 2.98 4.10 -3.20
CA LEU A 81 4.11 5.03 -3.15
C LEU A 81 4.83 5.18 -4.52
N GLY A 82 4.40 4.44 -5.54
CA GLY A 82 4.92 4.48 -6.91
C GLY A 82 6.11 3.57 -7.16
N TYR A 83 6.38 2.61 -6.27
CA TYR A 83 7.44 1.62 -6.44
C TYR A 83 6.89 0.34 -7.09
N ARG A 84 7.75 -0.39 -7.78
CA ARG A 84 7.40 -1.72 -8.31
C ARG A 84 7.61 -2.76 -7.22
N VAL A 85 6.62 -3.62 -7.04
CA VAL A 85 6.74 -4.83 -6.23
C VAL A 85 7.07 -5.98 -7.17
N GLU A 86 8.25 -6.57 -7.00
CA GLU A 86 8.57 -7.84 -7.66
C GLU A 86 7.97 -8.96 -6.82
N ARG A 87 6.89 -9.57 -7.33
CA ARG A 87 6.30 -10.75 -6.69
C ARG A 87 7.17 -11.95 -7.03
N ASP A 88 7.65 -12.64 -6.01
CA ASP A 88 8.42 -13.86 -6.19
C ASP A 88 7.54 -14.97 -6.81
N GLU A 89 8.14 -15.86 -7.61
CA GLU A 89 7.41 -16.93 -8.29
C GLU A 89 6.66 -17.83 -7.30
N ASP A 90 7.25 -18.03 -6.12
CA ASP A 90 6.68 -18.85 -5.06
C ASP A 90 5.38 -18.27 -4.49
N ASP A 91 5.26 -16.94 -4.41
CA ASP A 91 4.03 -16.31 -3.94
C ASP A 91 2.94 -16.42 -5.02
N ARG A 92 3.30 -16.25 -6.30
CA ARG A 92 2.38 -16.46 -7.43
C ARG A 92 1.86 -17.91 -7.47
N ARG A 93 2.72 -18.90 -7.27
CA ARG A 93 2.31 -20.31 -7.18
C ARG A 93 1.34 -20.57 -6.02
N LYS A 94 1.62 -20.03 -4.84
CA LYS A 94 0.75 -20.20 -3.65
C LYS A 94 -0.63 -19.57 -3.84
N GLU A 95 -0.71 -18.42 -4.51
CA GLU A 95 -1.99 -17.80 -4.84
C GLU A 95 -2.82 -18.65 -5.81
N ILE A 96 -2.19 -19.21 -6.86
CA ILE A 96 -2.88 -20.11 -7.81
C ILE A 96 -3.43 -21.34 -7.09
N LEU A 97 -2.64 -21.94 -6.18
CA LEU A 97 -3.08 -23.10 -5.40
C LEU A 97 -4.25 -22.76 -4.46
N LYS A 98 -4.25 -21.59 -3.82
CA LYS A 98 -5.38 -21.14 -2.99
C LYS A 98 -6.65 -20.89 -3.80
N ALA A 99 -6.52 -20.32 -5.00
CA ALA A 99 -7.67 -20.08 -5.88
C ALA A 99 -8.29 -21.39 -6.37
N LEU A 100 -7.47 -22.42 -6.62
CA LEU A 100 -7.92 -23.79 -6.91
C LEU A 100 -8.70 -24.40 -5.74
N ASP A 101 -8.16 -24.29 -4.52
CA ASP A 101 -8.78 -24.83 -3.31
C ASP A 101 -10.15 -24.20 -3.01
N LYS A 102 -10.28 -22.90 -3.29
CA LYS A 102 -11.55 -22.16 -3.15
C LYS A 102 -12.54 -22.37 -4.30
N GLY A 103 -12.14 -23.07 -5.37
CA GLY A 103 -12.95 -23.25 -6.58
C GLY A 103 -13.14 -21.97 -7.41
N GLU A 104 -12.31 -20.95 -7.19
CA GLU A 104 -12.32 -19.69 -7.94
C GLU A 104 -11.79 -19.89 -9.37
N ILE A 105 -10.96 -20.92 -9.60
CA ILE A 105 -10.43 -21.32 -10.91
C ILE A 105 -10.51 -22.84 -11.10
N THR A 106 -10.57 -23.29 -12.35
CA THR A 106 -10.56 -24.73 -12.68
C THR A 106 -9.15 -25.31 -12.63
N VAL A 107 -9.05 -26.63 -12.47
CA VAL A 107 -7.76 -27.37 -12.47
C VAL A 107 -6.97 -27.10 -13.76
N GLU A 108 -7.65 -27.07 -14.90
CA GLU A 108 -7.05 -26.77 -16.20
C GLU A 108 -6.47 -25.36 -16.27
N GLU A 109 -7.19 -24.37 -15.72
CA GLU A 109 -6.75 -22.98 -15.66
C GLU A 109 -5.55 -22.82 -14.72
N GLY A 110 -5.57 -23.48 -13.56
CA GLY A 110 -4.44 -23.52 -12.63
C GLY A 110 -3.17 -24.12 -13.23
N ILE A 111 -3.29 -25.25 -13.96
CA ILE A 111 -2.15 -25.87 -14.66
C ILE A 111 -1.56 -24.92 -15.70
N ARG A 112 -2.41 -24.19 -16.45
CA ARG A 112 -1.95 -23.21 -17.45
C ARG A 112 -1.19 -22.06 -16.79
N LEU A 113 -1.69 -21.56 -15.65
CA LEU A 113 -1.08 -20.47 -14.90
C LEU A 113 0.25 -20.85 -14.23
N LEU A 114 0.44 -22.12 -13.86
CA LEU A 114 1.66 -22.64 -13.23
C LEU A 114 2.79 -22.98 -14.21
N LYS A 115 2.46 -23.26 -15.48
CA LYS A 115 3.43 -23.61 -16.54
C LYS A 115 4.11 -22.39 -17.19
N LYS A 116 3.77 -21.17 -16.76
CA LYS A 116 4.20 -19.92 -17.35
C LYS A 116 5.02 -19.11 -16.36
#